data_AF-A0A5T1E805-F1
#
_entry.id   AF-A0A5T1E805-F1
#
_cell.length_a   1.000
_cell.length_b   1.000
_cell.length_c   1.000
_cell.angle_alpha   90.00
_cell.angle_beta   90.00
_cell.angle_gamma   90.00
#
_symmetry.space_group_name_H-M   'P 1'
#
loop_
_entity.id
_entity.type
_entity.pdbx_description
1 polymer ?
#
loop_
_entity_poly.entity_id
_entity_poly.type
_entity_poly.pdbx_seq_one_letter_code
_entity_poly.pdbx_strand_id
1 'polypeptide(L)'
;MKVAILGYGTVGSAVVKFLLENDKLIRARCGQSITPVIALARSPKKNALIPITHSVEEILNADVDVFVELMGGVDEAFKIVSEILKKKKAVVTANKAMLAYHRYELENLAKNLAFGYEASVAGGIPIIKVLKEGLSANNILAIKGILNGTSNYILSSMSQKNMSFKQALQIAQNLGYAEADPTFDIEGQDAAHKLLVLSSIAYNLKAKPEDILIEGISEIAPEDMYFANEFEFTIKLLGIAKVRENKVELRVHPTMIDKEKMLAKVDGVMNAISINGDLLGESLYYGAGAGGEATASAVISDLMDIARDQVKAPMLGFVNTLEYKLLSKDEIYTKYYLRVKVEDKIGILSKITQLMSENNISIDSFLQKPKKNDENYSTLFFTTHLTYEKSIQNLLEILRKQDFIKTKPFMMRIE
;
A
#
# COMPACT_ATOMS: atom_id res chain seq x y z
N MET A 1 19.99 -24.21 -10.75
CA MET A 1 19.39 -23.89 -9.44
C MET A 1 18.04 -24.60 -9.30
N LYS A 2 17.85 -25.44 -8.27
CA LYS A 2 16.57 -26.12 -7.96
C LYS A 2 15.75 -25.29 -6.98
N VAL A 3 14.44 -25.19 -7.20
CA VAL A 3 13.55 -24.41 -6.34
C VAL A 3 12.33 -25.20 -5.85
N ALA A 4 11.94 -24.97 -4.59
CA ALA A 4 10.69 -25.48 -4.02
C ALA A 4 9.66 -24.36 -3.90
N ILE A 5 8.39 -24.65 -4.24
CA ILE A 5 7.31 -23.66 -4.21
C ILE A 5 6.37 -23.93 -3.03
N LEU A 6 6.34 -23.05 -2.04
CA LEU A 6 5.41 -23.13 -0.92
C LEU A 6 4.13 -22.37 -1.30
N GLY A 7 3.09 -23.09 -1.71
CA GLY A 7 1.83 -22.50 -2.17
C GLY A 7 1.66 -22.58 -3.69
N TYR A 8 0.78 -23.48 -4.15
CA TYR A 8 0.44 -23.68 -5.57
C TYR A 8 -0.93 -23.07 -5.93
N GLY A 9 -1.10 -21.78 -5.64
CA GLY A 9 -2.25 -20.96 -6.04
C GLY A 9 -2.04 -20.26 -7.40
N THR A 10 -2.75 -19.17 -7.65
CA THR A 10 -2.67 -18.37 -8.89
C THR A 10 -1.25 -17.89 -9.19
N VAL A 11 -0.51 -17.41 -8.18
CA VAL A 11 0.87 -16.95 -8.36
C VAL A 11 1.83 -18.14 -8.48
N GLY A 12 1.75 -19.12 -7.59
CA GLY A 12 2.67 -20.26 -7.58
C GLY A 12 2.61 -21.10 -8.86
N SER A 13 1.41 -21.34 -9.41
CA SER A 13 1.27 -22.02 -10.69
C SER A 13 1.82 -21.20 -11.87
N ALA A 14 1.62 -19.87 -11.86
CA ALA A 14 2.18 -18.97 -12.87
C ALA A 14 3.71 -18.94 -12.83
N VAL A 15 4.32 -18.89 -11.63
CA VAL A 15 5.79 -18.98 -11.46
C VAL A 15 6.31 -20.26 -12.09
N VAL A 16 5.73 -21.42 -11.76
CA VAL A 16 6.16 -22.71 -12.30
C VAL A 16 6.00 -22.76 -13.81
N LYS A 17 4.85 -22.33 -14.33
CA LYS A 17 4.58 -22.25 -15.77
C LYS A 17 5.66 -21.44 -16.49
N PHE A 18 5.92 -20.21 -16.05
CA PHE A 18 6.85 -19.32 -16.74
C PHE A 18 8.32 -19.67 -16.55
N LEU A 19 8.70 -20.33 -15.44
CA LEU A 19 10.04 -20.92 -15.31
C LEU A 19 10.28 -22.01 -16.36
N LEU A 20 9.27 -22.83 -16.67
CA LEU A 20 9.35 -23.89 -17.68
C LEU A 20 9.29 -23.33 -19.10
N GLU A 21 8.34 -22.43 -19.39
CA GLU A 21 8.14 -21.86 -20.73
C GLU A 21 9.32 -20.95 -21.16
N ASN A 22 9.86 -20.15 -20.24
CA ASN A 22 10.89 -19.15 -20.54
C ASN A 22 12.31 -19.62 -20.20
N ASP A 23 12.52 -20.91 -19.95
CA ASP A 23 13.81 -21.48 -19.54
C ASP A 23 14.98 -21.06 -20.45
N LYS A 24 14.78 -21.02 -21.78
CA LYS A 24 15.81 -20.56 -22.73
C LYS A 24 16.25 -19.10 -22.45
N LEU A 25 15.28 -18.20 -22.22
CA LEU A 25 15.55 -16.79 -21.93
C LEU A 25 16.21 -16.63 -20.56
N ILE A 26 15.73 -17.37 -19.56
CA ILE A 26 16.26 -17.35 -18.20
C ILE A 26 17.72 -17.80 -18.21
N ARG A 27 18.03 -18.95 -18.82
CA ARG A 27 19.41 -19.46 -18.96
C ARG A 27 20.32 -18.45 -19.63
N ALA A 28 19.86 -17.81 -20.71
CA ALA A 28 20.64 -16.79 -21.41
C ALA A 28 20.96 -15.57 -20.53
N ARG A 29 20.09 -15.22 -19.57
CA ARG A 29 20.25 -14.04 -18.70
C ARG A 29 21.00 -14.33 -17.39
N CYS A 30 20.79 -15.49 -16.77
CA CYS A 30 21.41 -15.84 -15.48
C CYS A 30 22.41 -16.99 -15.54
N GLY A 31 22.72 -17.53 -16.73
CA GLY A 31 23.76 -18.53 -16.95
C GLY A 31 23.40 -19.96 -16.54
N GLN A 32 22.21 -20.20 -15.98
CA GLN A 32 21.76 -21.53 -15.55
C GLN A 32 20.23 -21.66 -15.56
N SER A 33 19.72 -22.89 -15.58
CA SER A 33 18.29 -23.18 -15.42
C SER A 33 17.84 -22.94 -13.99
N ILE A 34 16.60 -22.47 -13.84
CA ILE A 34 15.90 -22.39 -12.56
C ILE A 34 14.76 -23.42 -12.61
N THR A 35 14.96 -24.56 -11.96
CA THR A 35 14.10 -25.73 -12.12
C THR A 35 13.20 -25.90 -10.89
N PRO A 36 11.87 -25.73 -11.02
CA PRO A 36 10.96 -26.04 -9.94
C PRO A 36 10.84 -27.56 -9.78
N VAL A 37 11.06 -28.08 -8.57
CA VAL A 37 11.12 -29.54 -8.33
C VAL A 37 9.94 -30.09 -7.54
N ILE A 38 9.36 -29.29 -6.65
CA ILE A 38 8.24 -29.70 -5.80
C ILE A 38 7.45 -28.47 -5.37
N ALA A 39 6.15 -28.63 -5.16
CA ALA A 39 5.34 -27.61 -4.52
C ALA A 39 4.47 -28.13 -3.38
N LEU A 40 4.27 -27.28 -2.37
CA LEU A 40 3.34 -27.51 -1.28
C LEU A 40 1.97 -26.92 -1.65
N ALA A 41 0.91 -27.70 -1.47
CA ALA A 41 -0.46 -27.21 -1.57
C ALA A 41 -1.33 -27.84 -0.48
N ARG A 42 -2.37 -27.13 -0.02
CA ARG A 42 -3.33 -27.68 0.94
C ARG A 42 -4.30 -28.69 0.31
N SER A 43 -4.57 -28.56 -0.98
CA SER A 43 -5.51 -29.40 -1.72
C SER A 43 -4.87 -29.98 -2.99
N PRO A 44 -5.36 -31.14 -3.49
CA PRO A 44 -4.87 -31.74 -4.71
C PRO A 44 -4.97 -30.79 -5.91
N LYS A 45 -3.96 -30.80 -6.79
CA LYS A 45 -3.89 -29.97 -7.99
C LYS A 45 -3.81 -30.87 -9.23
N LYS A 46 -4.97 -31.14 -9.84
CA LYS A 46 -5.08 -32.08 -10.98
C LYS A 46 -4.20 -31.73 -12.19
N ASN A 47 -3.96 -30.44 -12.42
CA ASN A 47 -3.18 -29.92 -13.55
C ASN A 47 -1.84 -29.31 -13.09
N ALA A 48 -1.25 -29.85 -12.01
CA ALA A 48 0.08 -29.40 -11.59
C ALA A 48 1.14 -29.79 -12.64
N LEU A 49 2.07 -28.87 -12.90
CA LEU A 49 3.17 -29.09 -13.85
C LEU A 49 4.38 -29.77 -13.20
N ILE A 50 4.36 -29.90 -11.88
CA ILE A 50 5.42 -30.47 -11.04
C ILE A 50 4.78 -31.29 -9.90
N PRO A 51 5.55 -32.17 -9.22
CA PRO A 51 5.08 -32.89 -8.05
C PRO A 51 4.50 -31.97 -6.96
N ILE A 52 3.39 -32.39 -6.38
CA ILE A 52 2.73 -31.69 -5.26
C ILE A 52 2.85 -32.56 -4.01
N THR A 53 3.29 -31.95 -2.92
CA THR A 53 3.20 -32.51 -1.57
C THR A 53 2.18 -31.75 -0.72
N HIS A 54 1.67 -32.43 0.30
CA HIS A 54 0.83 -31.88 1.36
C HIS A 54 1.57 -31.83 2.71
N SER A 55 2.84 -32.25 2.75
CA SER A 55 3.67 -32.30 3.95
C SER A 55 4.67 -31.14 3.96
N VAL A 56 4.56 -30.29 4.98
CA VAL A 56 5.54 -29.23 5.23
C VAL A 56 6.93 -29.84 5.49
N GLU A 57 7.01 -30.96 6.21
CA GLU A 57 8.27 -31.63 6.50
C GLU A 57 8.95 -32.15 5.22
N GLU A 58 8.18 -32.76 4.32
CA GLU A 58 8.70 -33.29 3.06
C GLU A 58 9.32 -32.17 2.20
N ILE A 59 8.60 -31.06 2.02
CA ILE A 59 9.11 -29.95 1.21
C ILE A 59 10.32 -29.28 1.87
N LEU A 60 10.34 -29.12 3.20
CA LEU A 60 11.46 -28.54 3.94
C LEU A 60 12.72 -29.42 3.90
N ASN A 61 12.60 -30.70 3.57
CA ASN A 61 13.71 -31.64 3.43
C ASN A 61 14.06 -31.94 1.96
N ALA A 62 13.38 -31.31 1.00
CA ALA A 62 13.69 -31.45 -0.42
C ALA A 62 15.09 -30.93 -0.76
N ASP A 63 15.77 -31.59 -1.70
CA ASP A 63 17.06 -31.18 -2.23
C ASP A 63 16.90 -29.97 -3.19
N VAL A 64 16.80 -28.77 -2.59
CA VAL A 64 16.62 -27.49 -3.31
C VAL A 64 17.59 -26.42 -2.82
N ASP A 65 17.87 -25.45 -3.69
CA ASP A 65 18.74 -24.30 -3.41
C ASP A 65 17.95 -23.14 -2.79
N VAL A 66 16.74 -22.91 -3.30
CA VAL A 66 15.89 -21.76 -2.94
C VAL A 66 14.46 -22.20 -2.67
N PHE A 67 13.84 -21.61 -1.66
CA PHE A 67 12.40 -21.76 -1.39
C PHE A 67 11.64 -20.51 -1.82
N VAL A 68 10.50 -20.70 -2.47
CA VAL A 68 9.62 -19.62 -2.93
C VAL A 68 8.33 -19.67 -2.10
N GLU A 69 8.13 -18.69 -1.21
CA GLU A 69 6.97 -18.62 -0.32
C GLU A 69 5.83 -17.77 -0.90
N LEU A 70 4.69 -18.43 -1.13
CA LEU A 70 3.48 -17.90 -1.78
C LEU A 70 2.20 -18.44 -1.11
N MET A 71 2.27 -18.81 0.17
CA MET A 71 1.14 -19.39 0.90
C MET A 71 0.19 -18.32 1.42
N GLY A 72 0.71 -17.12 1.72
CA GLY A 72 -0.01 -16.09 2.44
C GLY A 72 -0.10 -16.39 3.95
N GLY A 73 -0.83 -15.55 4.68
CA GLY A 73 -0.87 -15.59 6.15
C GLY A 73 0.36 -14.96 6.81
N VAL A 74 0.39 -14.94 8.14
CA VAL A 74 1.48 -14.32 8.92
C VAL A 74 2.25 -15.38 9.70
N ASP A 75 1.66 -15.97 10.74
CA ASP A 75 2.39 -16.82 11.70
C ASP A 75 2.90 -18.13 11.09
N GLU A 76 2.04 -18.84 10.34
CA GLU A 76 2.41 -20.11 9.69
C GLU A 76 3.53 -19.90 8.66
N ALA A 77 3.39 -18.85 7.82
CA ALA A 77 4.40 -18.49 6.84
C ALA A 77 5.71 -18.09 7.52
N PHE A 78 5.66 -17.25 8.56
CA PHE A 78 6.83 -16.82 9.32
C PHE A 78 7.57 -18.01 9.94
N LYS A 79 6.84 -18.96 10.53
CA LYS A 79 7.43 -20.18 11.11
C LYS A 79 8.19 -20.98 10.05
N ILE A 80 7.54 -21.26 8.92
CA ILE A 80 8.14 -22.06 7.82
C ILE A 80 9.36 -21.35 7.24
N VAL A 81 9.26 -20.05 6.94
CA VAL A 81 10.38 -19.26 6.41
C VAL A 81 11.54 -19.20 7.41
N SER A 82 11.25 -19.04 8.70
CA SER A 82 12.27 -19.06 9.75
C SER A 82 13.02 -20.39 9.83
N GLU A 83 12.32 -21.52 9.67
CA GLU A 83 12.96 -22.84 9.61
C GLU A 83 13.87 -22.99 8.38
N ILE A 84 13.45 -22.46 7.22
CA ILE A 84 14.25 -22.45 5.98
C ILE A 84 15.53 -21.63 6.16
N LEU A 85 15.44 -20.43 6.71
CA LEU A 85 16.59 -19.57 6.96
C LEU A 85 17.56 -20.20 7.99
N LYS A 86 17.04 -20.88 9.02
CA LYS A 86 17.87 -21.64 9.98
C LYS A 86 18.62 -22.80 9.31
N LYS A 87 18.05 -23.41 8.26
CA LYS A 87 18.72 -24.39 7.39
C LYS A 87 19.71 -23.75 6.39
N LYS A 88 19.94 -22.43 6.45
CA LYS A 88 20.83 -21.67 5.58
C LYS A 88 20.45 -21.73 4.09
N LYS A 89 19.14 -21.76 3.81
CA LYS A 89 18.61 -21.77 2.44
C LYS A 89 18.06 -20.39 2.08
N ALA A 90 18.21 -20.00 0.81
CA ALA A 90 17.69 -18.75 0.30
C ALA A 90 16.16 -18.78 0.19
N VAL A 91 15.54 -17.60 0.28
CA VAL A 91 14.09 -17.44 0.24
C VAL A 91 13.70 -16.36 -0.76
N VAL A 92 12.65 -16.58 -1.53
CA VAL A 92 11.90 -15.56 -2.26
C VAL A 92 10.47 -15.56 -1.76
N THR A 93 9.86 -14.42 -1.43
CA THR A 93 8.47 -14.36 -0.94
C THR A 93 7.67 -13.24 -1.59
N ALA A 94 6.36 -13.44 -1.76
CA ALA A 94 5.42 -12.37 -2.13
C ALA A 94 4.54 -11.92 -0.94
N ASN A 95 4.85 -12.38 0.28
CA ASN A 95 3.97 -12.25 1.43
C ASN A 95 4.20 -10.94 2.20
N LYS A 96 3.52 -9.88 1.75
CA LYS A 96 3.54 -8.58 2.42
C LYS A 96 3.10 -8.59 3.87
N ALA A 97 2.17 -9.47 4.25
CA ALA A 97 1.64 -9.49 5.61
C ALA A 97 2.68 -10.05 6.59
N MET A 98 3.33 -11.16 6.23
CA MET A 98 4.46 -11.70 6.99
C MET A 98 5.58 -10.66 7.15
N LEU A 99 5.95 -9.96 6.06
CA LEU A 99 6.98 -8.93 6.11
C LEU A 99 6.57 -7.71 6.95
N ALA A 100 5.32 -7.28 6.87
CA ALA A 100 4.82 -6.14 7.66
C ALA A 100 5.03 -6.37 9.17
N TYR A 101 4.83 -7.59 9.66
CA TYR A 101 4.98 -7.93 11.08
C TYR A 101 6.40 -8.39 11.46
N HIS A 102 7.07 -9.17 10.62
CA HIS A 102 8.27 -9.94 11.01
C HIS A 102 9.54 -9.66 10.19
N ARG A 103 9.56 -8.62 9.34
CA ARG A 103 10.73 -8.32 8.48
C ARG A 103 12.06 -8.19 9.23
N TYR A 104 12.07 -7.69 10.47
CA TYR A 104 13.32 -7.54 11.24
C TYR A 104 13.79 -8.87 11.83
N GLU A 105 12.87 -9.69 12.31
CA GLU A 105 13.16 -11.06 12.74
C GLU A 105 13.70 -11.88 11.56
N LEU A 106 13.08 -11.72 10.38
CA LEU A 106 13.53 -12.35 9.13
C LEU A 106 14.89 -11.83 8.68
N GLU A 107 15.15 -10.52 8.73
CA GLU A 107 16.46 -9.94 8.40
C GLU A 107 17.56 -10.49 9.31
N ASN A 108 17.31 -10.57 10.62
CA ASN A 108 18.24 -11.13 11.59
C ASN A 108 18.52 -12.63 11.36
N LEU A 109 17.53 -13.38 10.88
CA LEU A 109 17.69 -14.79 10.51
C LEU A 109 18.42 -14.96 9.19
N ALA A 110 18.09 -14.13 8.19
CA ALA A 110 18.66 -14.19 6.85
C ALA A 110 20.15 -13.84 6.86
N LYS A 111 20.56 -12.78 7.59
CA LYS A 111 21.95 -12.28 7.60
C LYS A 111 22.46 -12.05 6.17
N ASN A 112 23.37 -12.90 5.70
CA ASN A 112 23.98 -12.84 4.37
C ASN A 112 23.33 -13.81 3.36
N LEU A 113 22.27 -14.53 3.76
CA LEU A 113 21.51 -15.39 2.86
C LEU A 113 20.69 -14.51 1.92
N ALA A 114 20.59 -14.94 0.67
CA ALA A 114 19.75 -14.26 -0.29
C ALA A 114 18.27 -14.33 0.12
N PHE A 115 17.65 -13.16 0.19
CA PHE A 115 16.23 -12.99 0.54
C PHE A 115 15.57 -12.03 -0.46
N GLY A 116 14.81 -12.59 -1.41
CA GLY A 116 14.03 -11.85 -2.41
C GLY A 116 12.60 -11.59 -1.94
N TYR A 117 12.08 -10.40 -2.20
CA TYR A 117 10.71 -10.03 -1.84
C TYR A 117 10.12 -8.91 -2.71
N GLU A 118 10.60 -8.76 -3.94
CA GLU A 118 10.11 -7.77 -4.89
C GLU A 118 8.59 -7.90 -5.09
N ALA A 119 8.13 -9.15 -5.23
CA ALA A 119 6.73 -9.48 -5.45
C ALA A 119 5.79 -9.14 -4.29
N SER A 120 6.31 -8.75 -3.13
CA SER A 120 5.50 -8.37 -1.96
C SER A 120 4.83 -7.00 -2.12
N VAL A 121 5.41 -6.09 -2.90
CA VAL A 121 4.90 -4.74 -3.08
C VAL A 121 4.68 -4.45 -4.55
N ALA A 122 3.48 -3.96 -4.88
CA ALA A 122 3.12 -3.46 -6.20
C ALA A 122 3.30 -4.46 -7.37
N GLY A 123 3.16 -5.76 -7.09
CA GLY A 123 3.00 -6.79 -8.10
C GLY A 123 4.22 -6.90 -9.02
N GLY A 124 4.10 -6.43 -10.27
CA GLY A 124 5.16 -6.47 -11.26
C GLY A 124 6.03 -5.20 -11.34
N ILE A 125 5.72 -4.16 -10.56
CA ILE A 125 6.51 -2.93 -10.52
C ILE A 125 7.77 -3.19 -9.68
N PRO A 126 9.00 -3.01 -10.22
CA PRO A 126 10.26 -3.37 -9.54
C PRO A 126 10.68 -2.33 -8.49
N ILE A 127 9.78 -1.99 -7.58
CA ILE A 127 9.91 -0.86 -6.66
C ILE A 127 10.93 -1.13 -5.54
N ILE A 128 11.08 -2.38 -5.11
CA ILE A 128 12.03 -2.78 -4.07
C ILE A 128 13.46 -2.64 -4.60
N LYS A 129 13.75 -3.13 -5.81
CA LYS A 129 15.04 -2.94 -6.49
C LYS A 129 15.32 -1.48 -6.81
N VAL A 130 14.32 -0.73 -7.25
CA VAL A 130 14.46 0.72 -7.45
C VAL A 130 14.96 1.39 -6.18
N LEU A 131 14.36 1.11 -5.01
CA LEU A 131 14.78 1.70 -3.75
C LEU A 131 16.13 1.18 -3.28
N LYS A 132 16.37 -0.14 -3.36
CA LYS A 132 17.59 -0.77 -2.83
C LYS A 132 18.83 -0.53 -3.68
N GLU A 133 18.68 -0.43 -5.00
CA GLU A 133 19.79 -0.44 -5.94
C GLU A 133 19.81 0.85 -6.75
N GLY A 134 18.72 1.14 -7.48
CA GLY A 134 18.65 2.27 -8.40
C GLY A 134 18.75 3.63 -7.71
N LEU A 135 18.18 3.76 -6.52
CA LEU A 135 18.14 4.98 -5.71
C LEU A 135 18.98 4.88 -4.44
N SER A 136 19.90 3.91 -4.37
CA SER A 136 20.72 3.62 -3.19
C SER A 136 21.54 4.82 -2.66
N ALA A 137 21.85 5.80 -3.52
CA ALA A 137 22.57 7.02 -3.15
C ALA A 137 21.65 8.24 -2.88
N ASN A 138 20.33 8.09 -3.01
CA ASN A 138 19.38 9.18 -2.76
C ASN A 138 18.88 9.14 -1.32
N ASN A 139 18.82 10.30 -0.67
CA ASN A 139 17.97 10.46 0.50
C ASN A 139 16.53 10.55 0.01
N ILE A 140 15.73 9.53 0.31
CA ILE A 140 14.32 9.53 -0.04
C ILE A 140 13.61 10.56 0.86
N LEU A 141 13.00 11.58 0.27
CA LEU A 141 12.27 12.64 0.98
C LEU A 141 10.80 12.27 1.17
N ALA A 142 10.22 11.58 0.19
CA ALA A 142 8.85 11.10 0.26
C ALA A 142 8.61 9.89 -0.65
N ILE A 143 7.74 9.01 -0.20
CA ILE A 143 7.09 7.96 -0.98
C ILE A 143 5.58 8.23 -0.90
N LYS A 144 4.93 8.40 -2.04
CA LYS A 144 3.46 8.52 -2.16
C LYS A 144 2.97 7.45 -3.13
N GLY A 145 2.11 6.54 -2.68
CA GLY A 145 1.73 5.38 -3.48
C GLY A 145 0.24 5.08 -3.48
N ILE A 146 -0.29 4.80 -4.67
CA ILE A 146 -1.54 4.05 -4.85
C ILE A 146 -1.16 2.57 -4.83
N LEU A 147 -1.30 1.97 -3.64
CA LEU A 147 -0.75 0.65 -3.34
C LEU A 147 -1.80 -0.48 -3.42
N ASN A 148 -3.07 -0.16 -3.63
CA ASN A 148 -4.16 -1.11 -3.65
C ASN A 148 -5.11 -0.87 -4.84
N GLY A 149 -5.19 -1.84 -5.76
CA GLY A 149 -5.97 -1.72 -6.99
C GLY A 149 -7.48 -1.73 -6.75
N THR A 150 -7.96 -2.48 -5.74
CA THR A 150 -9.39 -2.57 -5.39
C THR A 150 -9.96 -1.22 -4.99
N SER A 151 -9.33 -0.56 -4.00
CA SER A 151 -9.72 0.77 -3.55
C SER A 151 -9.56 1.83 -4.64
N ASN A 152 -8.49 1.77 -5.44
CA ASN A 152 -8.31 2.70 -6.56
C ASN A 152 -9.41 2.56 -7.60
N TYR A 153 -9.83 1.32 -7.92
CA TYR A 153 -10.91 1.07 -8.86
C TYR A 153 -12.25 1.64 -8.35
N ILE A 154 -12.54 1.44 -7.05
CA ILE A 154 -13.76 1.96 -6.41
C ILE A 154 -13.78 3.49 -6.49
N LEU A 155 -12.70 4.16 -6.08
CA LEU A 155 -12.61 5.63 -6.12
C LEU A 155 -12.69 6.18 -7.55
N SER A 156 -11.99 5.54 -8.49
CA SER A 156 -12.05 5.89 -9.92
C SER A 156 -13.49 5.77 -10.45
N SER A 157 -14.19 4.69 -10.09
CA SER A 157 -15.57 4.46 -10.49
C SER A 157 -16.54 5.46 -9.88
N MET A 158 -16.38 5.79 -8.59
CA MET A 158 -17.20 6.81 -7.92
C MET A 158 -17.04 8.18 -8.60
N SER A 159 -15.80 8.57 -8.90
CA SER A 159 -15.49 9.84 -9.55
C SER A 159 -16.04 9.91 -10.99
N GLN A 160 -15.73 8.92 -11.83
CA GLN A 160 -16.05 8.96 -13.27
C GLN A 160 -17.53 8.69 -13.57
N LYS A 161 -18.20 7.87 -12.75
CA LYS A 161 -19.59 7.44 -12.99
C LYS A 161 -20.59 8.09 -12.04
N ASN A 162 -20.14 8.99 -11.16
CA ASN A 162 -20.96 9.68 -10.17
C ASN A 162 -21.81 8.69 -9.34
N MET A 163 -21.17 7.63 -8.83
CA MET A 163 -21.82 6.54 -8.10
C MET A 163 -21.51 6.61 -6.60
N SER A 164 -22.39 6.04 -5.79
CA SER A 164 -22.11 5.81 -4.37
C SER A 164 -21.02 4.76 -4.16
N PHE A 165 -20.34 4.83 -3.00
CA PHE A 165 -19.37 3.81 -2.59
C PHE A 165 -19.93 2.39 -2.69
N LYS A 166 -21.14 2.17 -2.17
CA LYS A 166 -21.81 0.85 -2.19
C LYS A 166 -22.00 0.32 -3.61
N GLN A 167 -22.40 1.17 -4.56
CA GLN A 167 -22.57 0.77 -5.96
C GLN A 167 -21.22 0.43 -6.61
N ALA A 168 -20.20 1.26 -6.40
CA ALA A 168 -18.87 1.03 -6.94
C ALA A 168 -18.24 -0.26 -6.38
N LEU A 169 -18.41 -0.52 -5.08
CA LEU A 169 -17.97 -1.76 -4.45
C LEU A 169 -18.68 -2.99 -5.03
N GLN A 170 -20.01 -2.94 -5.19
CA GLN A 170 -20.76 -4.06 -5.77
C GLN A 170 -20.28 -4.38 -7.20
N ILE A 171 -20.01 -3.35 -8.00
CA ILE A 171 -19.45 -3.53 -9.35
C ILE A 171 -18.06 -4.14 -9.28
N ALA A 172 -17.19 -3.68 -8.37
CA ALA A 172 -15.86 -4.24 -8.17
C ALA A 172 -15.93 -5.74 -7.81
N GLN A 173 -16.87 -6.14 -6.95
CA GLN A 173 -17.09 -7.54 -6.58
C GLN A 173 -17.57 -8.37 -7.77
N ASN A 174 -18.52 -7.85 -8.55
CA ASN A 174 -19.05 -8.55 -9.73
C ASN A 174 -17.98 -8.76 -10.82
N LEU A 175 -17.03 -7.83 -10.93
CA LEU A 175 -15.90 -7.93 -11.87
C LEU A 175 -14.73 -8.74 -11.32
N GLY A 176 -14.80 -9.20 -10.06
CA GLY A 176 -13.72 -9.94 -9.40
C GLY A 176 -12.53 -9.09 -8.99
N TYR A 177 -12.68 -7.76 -8.98
CA TYR A 177 -11.65 -6.84 -8.47
C TYR A 177 -11.67 -6.72 -6.94
N ALA A 178 -12.80 -7.01 -6.30
CA ALA A 178 -12.94 -7.07 -4.85
C ALA A 178 -13.44 -8.46 -4.44
N GLU A 179 -12.96 -8.96 -3.31
CA GLU A 179 -13.47 -10.21 -2.72
C GLU A 179 -14.83 -10.00 -2.03
N ALA A 180 -15.46 -11.09 -1.61
CA ALA A 180 -16.72 -11.05 -0.88
C ALA A 180 -16.60 -10.29 0.45
N ASP A 181 -15.47 -10.47 1.16
CA ASP A 181 -15.05 -9.63 2.27
C ASP A 181 -13.87 -8.74 1.80
N PRO A 182 -14.14 -7.48 1.41
CA PRO A 182 -13.12 -6.57 0.89
C PRO A 182 -12.47 -5.73 2.00
N THR A 183 -12.74 -6.01 3.28
CA THR A 183 -12.38 -5.13 4.42
C THR A 183 -10.90 -4.77 4.40
N PHE A 184 -10.04 -5.74 4.12
CA PHE A 184 -8.59 -5.56 4.10
C PHE A 184 -8.12 -4.54 3.03
N ASP A 185 -8.86 -4.41 1.93
CA ASP A 185 -8.59 -3.46 0.85
C ASP A 185 -9.21 -2.09 1.14
N ILE A 186 -10.50 -2.05 1.47
CA ILE A 186 -11.26 -0.80 1.60
C ILE A 186 -10.92 -0.03 2.88
N GLU A 187 -10.44 -0.72 3.93
CA GLU A 187 -9.96 -0.12 5.17
C GLU A 187 -8.45 0.14 5.16
N GLY A 188 -7.79 0.01 4.00
CA GLY A 188 -6.40 0.44 3.78
C GLY A 188 -5.30 -0.44 4.39
N GLN A 189 -5.64 -1.60 4.95
CA GLN A 189 -4.68 -2.49 5.61
C GLN A 189 -3.65 -3.08 4.63
N ASP A 190 -4.08 -3.46 3.42
CA ASP A 190 -3.18 -3.93 2.36
C ASP A 190 -2.15 -2.86 1.95
N ALA A 191 -2.62 -1.62 1.77
CA ALA A 191 -1.75 -0.49 1.44
C ALA A 191 -0.77 -0.19 2.59
N ALA A 192 -1.20 -0.33 3.85
CA ALA A 192 -0.35 -0.12 5.02
C ALA A 192 0.79 -1.15 5.11
N HIS A 193 0.48 -2.44 4.87
CA HIS A 193 1.51 -3.48 4.83
C HIS A 193 2.56 -3.21 3.75
N LYS A 194 2.11 -2.82 2.55
CA LYS A 194 3.01 -2.44 1.45
C LYS A 194 3.85 -1.22 1.78
N LEU A 195 3.25 -0.21 2.41
CA LEU A 195 3.95 1.00 2.83
C LEU A 195 5.03 0.71 3.88
N LEU A 196 4.80 -0.21 4.83
CA LEU A 196 5.82 -0.61 5.81
C LEU A 196 7.04 -1.22 5.15
N VAL A 197 6.84 -2.11 4.18
CA VAL A 197 7.94 -2.74 3.46
C VAL A 197 8.76 -1.65 2.74
N LEU A 198 8.11 -0.76 1.98
CA LEU A 198 8.79 0.36 1.31
C LEU A 198 9.55 1.27 2.29
N SER A 199 8.90 1.62 3.40
CA SER A 199 9.47 2.53 4.41
C SER A 199 10.65 1.91 5.15
N SER A 200 10.64 0.59 5.34
CA SER A 200 11.77 -0.12 5.96
C SER A 200 13.01 -0.09 5.09
N ILE A 201 12.85 -0.10 3.76
CA ILE A 201 13.95 0.00 2.79
C ILE A 201 14.42 1.44 2.63
N ALA A 202 13.52 2.41 2.68
CA ALA A 202 13.88 3.81 2.50
C ALA A 202 14.52 4.42 3.76
N TYR A 203 14.08 4.00 4.95
CA TYR A 203 14.38 4.72 6.20
C TYR A 203 14.92 3.84 7.33
N ASN A 204 15.04 2.51 7.13
CA ASN A 204 15.34 1.55 8.21
C ASN A 204 14.43 1.69 9.45
N LEU A 205 13.17 2.09 9.24
CA LEU A 205 12.25 2.46 10.32
C LEU A 205 11.51 1.25 10.89
N LYS A 206 11.75 0.96 12.18
CA LYS A 206 11.17 -0.17 12.94
C LYS A 206 9.71 0.04 13.37
N ALA A 207 8.83 0.35 12.42
CA ALA A 207 7.38 0.48 12.65
C ALA A 207 6.61 -0.82 12.40
N LYS A 208 5.47 -0.98 13.05
CA LYS A 208 4.51 -2.06 12.83
C LYS A 208 3.18 -1.51 12.29
N PRO A 209 2.25 -2.36 11.81
CA PRO A 209 0.95 -1.91 11.29
C PRO A 209 0.18 -1.01 12.25
N GLU A 210 0.20 -1.31 13.56
CA GLU A 210 -0.45 -0.52 14.61
C GLU A 210 0.10 0.92 14.75
N ASP A 211 1.35 1.13 14.34
CA ASP A 211 2.01 2.44 14.42
C ASP A 211 1.57 3.39 13.29
N ILE A 212 1.04 2.86 12.20
CA ILE A 212 0.61 3.63 11.02
C ILE A 212 -0.75 4.27 11.27
N LEU A 213 -0.95 5.50 10.80
CA LEU A 213 -2.31 6.05 10.68
C LEU A 213 -3.00 5.38 9.49
N ILE A 214 -4.07 4.62 9.73
CA ILE A 214 -4.79 3.90 8.67
C ILE A 214 -6.26 4.32 8.71
N GLU A 215 -6.74 4.84 7.58
CA GLU A 215 -8.13 5.22 7.35
C GLU A 215 -8.58 4.67 5.98
N GLY A 216 -9.79 4.11 5.95
CA GLY A 216 -10.39 3.51 4.75
C GLY A 216 -11.13 4.50 3.85
N ILE A 217 -11.68 3.95 2.76
CA ILE A 217 -12.46 4.70 1.76
C ILE A 217 -13.99 4.58 1.96
N SER A 218 -14.44 3.82 2.95
CA SER A 218 -15.85 3.45 3.16
C SER A 218 -16.76 4.63 3.52
N GLU A 219 -16.22 5.66 4.17
CA GLU A 219 -16.96 6.87 4.60
C GLU A 219 -17.05 7.96 3.51
N ILE A 220 -16.43 7.74 2.34
CA ILE A 220 -16.42 8.72 1.25
C ILE A 220 -17.80 8.77 0.59
N ALA A 221 -18.38 9.97 0.58
CA ALA A 221 -19.69 10.21 0.01
C ALA A 221 -19.61 10.83 -1.41
N PRO A 222 -20.68 10.73 -2.21
CA PRO A 222 -20.75 11.41 -3.52
C PRO A 222 -20.52 12.93 -3.43
N GLU A 223 -20.89 13.56 -2.31
CA GLU A 223 -20.63 14.97 -2.07
C GLU A 223 -19.13 15.29 -1.99
N ASP A 224 -18.32 14.37 -1.46
CA ASP A 224 -16.87 14.54 -1.37
C ASP A 224 -16.25 14.47 -2.78
N MET A 225 -16.73 13.55 -3.62
CA MET A 225 -16.32 13.42 -5.02
C MET A 225 -16.70 14.67 -5.84
N TYR A 226 -17.91 15.19 -5.61
CA TYR A 226 -18.37 16.42 -6.24
C TYR A 226 -17.48 17.60 -5.85
N PHE A 227 -17.23 17.80 -4.55
CA PHE A 227 -16.35 18.87 -4.08
C PHE A 227 -14.96 18.75 -4.70
N ALA A 228 -14.35 17.56 -4.65
CA ALA A 228 -13.03 17.34 -5.22
C ALA A 228 -13.00 17.76 -6.69
N ASN A 229 -13.99 17.34 -7.47
CA ASN A 229 -14.04 17.65 -8.90
C ASN A 229 -14.17 19.15 -9.19
N GLU A 230 -15.01 19.89 -8.45
CA GLU A 230 -15.23 21.34 -8.62
C GLU A 230 -13.98 22.16 -8.27
N PHE A 231 -13.11 21.65 -7.41
CA PHE A 231 -11.88 22.31 -6.96
C PHE A 231 -10.62 21.70 -7.60
N GLU A 232 -10.75 21.05 -8.76
CA GLU A 232 -9.65 20.43 -9.51
C GLU A 232 -8.81 19.40 -8.74
N PHE A 233 -9.44 18.71 -7.80
CA PHE A 233 -8.90 17.56 -7.09
C PHE A 233 -9.52 16.23 -7.58
N THR A 234 -8.81 15.15 -7.32
CA THR A 234 -9.35 13.78 -7.30
C THR A 234 -9.07 13.14 -5.95
N ILE A 235 -9.80 12.08 -5.61
CA ILE A 235 -9.62 11.35 -4.34
C ILE A 235 -8.95 10.02 -4.62
N LYS A 236 -7.83 9.75 -3.94
CA LYS A 236 -7.10 8.47 -4.00
C LYS A 236 -6.82 7.96 -2.58
N LEU A 237 -6.76 6.65 -2.41
CA LEU A 237 -6.21 6.04 -1.19
C LEU A 237 -4.70 5.99 -1.33
N LEU A 238 -3.99 6.88 -0.62
CA LEU A 238 -2.54 6.95 -0.68
C LEU A 238 -1.92 6.31 0.55
N GLY A 239 -0.87 5.51 0.33
CA GLY A 239 0.16 5.26 1.33
C GLY A 239 1.26 6.31 1.21
N ILE A 240 1.56 7.00 2.30
CA ILE A 240 2.51 8.11 2.37
C ILE A 240 3.54 7.83 3.44
N ALA A 241 4.82 7.85 3.03
CA ALA A 241 5.95 7.88 3.92
C ALA A 241 6.82 9.09 3.59
N LYS A 242 6.84 10.09 4.46
CA LYS A 242 7.50 11.38 4.18
C LYS A 242 8.41 11.78 5.32
N VAL A 243 9.58 12.29 4.97
CA VAL A 243 10.57 12.74 5.94
C VAL A 243 10.27 14.19 6.31
N ARG A 244 10.32 14.46 7.63
CA ARG A 244 10.39 15.80 8.20
C ARG A 244 11.55 15.79 9.21
N GLU A 245 12.65 16.42 8.82
CA GLU A 245 13.92 16.37 9.56
C GLU A 245 14.41 14.91 9.70
N ASN A 246 14.50 14.39 10.93
CA ASN A 246 14.84 12.98 11.21
C ASN A 246 13.63 12.13 11.62
N LYS A 247 12.41 12.65 11.42
CA LYS A 247 11.16 11.94 11.68
C LYS A 247 10.48 11.56 10.37
N VAL A 248 9.84 10.40 10.34
CA VAL A 248 9.10 9.89 9.18
C VAL A 248 7.63 9.76 9.56
N GLU A 249 6.74 10.44 8.84
CA GLU A 249 5.32 10.15 8.92
C GLU A 249 5.01 8.87 8.14
N LEU A 250 4.20 7.97 8.71
CA LEU A 250 3.66 6.80 8.03
C LEU A 250 2.14 6.81 8.12
N ARG A 251 1.48 6.90 6.97
CA ARG A 251 0.02 7.03 6.93
C ARG A 251 -0.58 6.48 5.64
N VAL A 252 -1.77 5.90 5.77
CA VAL A 252 -2.63 5.43 4.68
C VAL A 252 -4.01 6.04 4.90
N HIS A 253 -4.47 6.87 3.98
CA HIS A 253 -5.79 7.49 4.08
C HIS A 253 -6.29 7.98 2.72
N PRO A 254 -7.60 8.18 2.55
CA PRO A 254 -8.13 8.97 1.45
C PRO A 254 -7.47 10.34 1.43
N THR A 255 -7.09 10.77 0.23
CA THR A 255 -6.35 12.00 0.02
C THR A 255 -6.87 12.70 -1.22
N MET A 256 -7.16 13.99 -1.10
CA MET A 256 -7.39 14.84 -2.27
C MET A 256 -6.04 15.19 -2.89
N ILE A 257 -5.91 14.94 -4.19
CA ILE A 257 -4.70 15.21 -4.97
C ILE A 257 -5.10 16.11 -6.13
N ASP A 258 -4.32 17.15 -6.37
CA ASP A 258 -4.48 18.02 -7.53
C ASP A 258 -4.43 17.20 -8.83
N LYS A 259 -5.42 17.40 -9.71
CA LYS A 259 -5.57 16.65 -10.97
C LYS A 259 -4.38 16.81 -11.92
N GLU A 260 -3.58 17.86 -11.78
CA GLU A 260 -2.38 18.04 -12.60
C GLU A 260 -1.27 17.03 -12.25
N LYS A 261 -1.25 16.51 -11.01
CA LYS A 261 -0.25 15.55 -10.54
C LYS A 261 -0.37 14.22 -11.29
N MET A 262 0.77 13.59 -11.55
CA MET A 262 0.76 12.31 -12.27
C MET A 262 0.05 11.19 -11.50
N LEU A 263 0.18 11.16 -10.16
CA LEU A 263 -0.56 10.21 -9.32
C LEU A 263 -2.08 10.36 -9.44
N ALA A 264 -2.59 11.57 -9.69
CA ALA A 264 -4.03 11.79 -9.86
C ALA A 264 -4.59 11.07 -11.10
N LYS A 265 -3.75 10.84 -12.12
CA LYS A 265 -4.12 10.24 -13.42
C LYS A 265 -4.13 8.70 -13.40
N VAL A 266 -3.82 8.09 -12.27
CA VAL A 266 -3.71 6.64 -12.12
C VAL A 266 -5.06 6.05 -11.73
N ASP A 267 -5.77 5.49 -12.71
CA ASP A 267 -7.14 5.01 -12.55
C ASP A 267 -7.27 3.49 -12.61
N GLY A 268 -8.46 3.01 -12.23
CA GLY A 268 -8.82 1.60 -12.30
C GLY A 268 -8.05 0.75 -11.29
N VAL A 269 -7.63 -0.44 -11.72
CA VAL A 269 -6.93 -1.42 -10.87
C VAL A 269 -5.41 -1.22 -10.83
N MET A 270 -4.93 -0.13 -11.41
CA MET A 270 -3.50 0.15 -11.55
C MET A 270 -2.92 0.71 -10.26
N ASN A 271 -1.65 0.41 -10.04
CA ASN A 271 -0.87 0.95 -8.94
C ASN A 271 0.14 1.96 -9.47
N ALA A 272 0.54 2.87 -8.60
CA ALA A 272 1.67 3.75 -8.87
C ALA A 272 2.37 4.16 -7.58
N ILE A 273 3.68 4.34 -7.66
CA ILE A 273 4.51 4.81 -6.55
C ILE A 273 5.33 5.98 -7.05
N SER A 274 5.09 7.15 -6.47
CA SER A 274 5.96 8.33 -6.62
C SER A 274 7.02 8.28 -5.51
N ILE A 275 8.28 8.35 -5.91
CA ILE A 275 9.43 8.48 -5.02
C ILE A 275 10.09 9.82 -5.30
N ASN A 276 10.19 10.66 -4.27
CA ASN A 276 10.92 11.91 -4.31
C ASN A 276 12.26 11.74 -3.59
N GLY A 277 13.36 11.75 -4.34
CA GLY A 277 14.73 11.74 -3.80
C GLY A 277 15.39 13.11 -3.89
N ASP A 278 16.34 13.39 -3.02
CA ASP A 278 17.12 14.64 -3.02
C ASP A 278 17.97 14.85 -4.28
N LEU A 279 18.48 13.78 -4.89
CA LEU A 279 19.31 13.86 -6.11
C LEU A 279 18.47 13.72 -7.39
N LEU A 280 17.62 12.69 -7.48
CA LEU A 280 16.82 12.42 -8.68
C LEU A 280 15.63 13.37 -8.82
N GLY A 281 15.12 13.91 -7.71
CA GLY A 281 13.80 14.54 -7.65
C GLY A 281 12.68 13.50 -7.68
N GLU A 282 11.52 13.91 -8.22
CA GLU A 282 10.34 13.05 -8.30
C GLU A 282 10.44 12.05 -9.47
N SER A 283 10.24 10.77 -9.17
CA SER A 283 10.14 9.67 -10.13
C SER A 283 8.87 8.87 -9.89
N LEU A 284 8.21 8.40 -10.96
CA LEU A 284 6.95 7.67 -10.87
C LEU A 284 7.08 6.28 -11.50
N TYR A 285 6.67 5.26 -10.76
CA TYR A 285 6.63 3.87 -11.20
C TYR A 285 5.18 3.41 -11.28
N TYR A 286 4.73 2.97 -12.46
CA TYR A 286 3.33 2.66 -12.75
C TYR A 286 3.20 1.26 -13.36
N GLY A 287 2.14 0.55 -13.00
CA GLY A 287 1.88 -0.79 -13.52
C GLY A 287 0.80 -1.56 -12.75
N ALA A 288 0.62 -2.81 -13.12
CA ALA A 288 -0.30 -3.71 -12.43
C ALA A 288 0.27 -4.08 -11.04
N GLY A 289 -0.48 -3.73 -9.99
CA GLY A 289 -0.09 -3.97 -8.59
C GLY A 289 -0.47 -5.32 -8.01
N ALA A 290 -1.16 -6.15 -8.79
CA ALA A 290 -1.65 -7.47 -8.42
C ALA A 290 -1.82 -8.34 -9.68
N GLY A 291 -2.19 -9.61 -9.47
CA GLY A 291 -2.44 -10.59 -10.53
C GLY A 291 -1.34 -11.64 -10.65
N GLY A 292 -1.73 -12.87 -10.99
CA GLY A 292 -0.84 -14.03 -11.00
C GLY A 292 0.43 -13.83 -11.83
N GLU A 293 0.29 -13.33 -13.06
CA GLU A 293 1.41 -13.15 -13.99
C GLU A 293 2.33 -11.99 -13.57
N ALA A 294 1.74 -10.85 -13.18
CA ALA A 294 2.51 -9.68 -12.73
C ALA A 294 3.34 -10.01 -11.48
N THR A 295 2.74 -10.67 -10.48
CA THR A 295 3.48 -11.10 -9.28
C THR A 295 4.51 -12.19 -9.61
N ALA A 296 4.19 -13.14 -10.50
CA ALA A 296 5.15 -14.17 -10.93
C ALA A 296 6.37 -13.56 -11.61
N SER A 297 6.20 -12.49 -12.39
CA SER A 297 7.31 -11.75 -13.02
C SER A 297 8.33 -11.27 -11.97
N ALA A 298 7.86 -10.66 -10.89
CA ALA A 298 8.73 -10.18 -9.80
C ALA A 298 9.41 -11.34 -9.03
N VAL A 299 8.69 -12.44 -8.77
CA VAL A 299 9.28 -13.65 -8.14
C VAL A 299 10.39 -14.23 -9.01
N ILE A 300 10.16 -14.37 -10.31
CA ILE A 300 11.17 -14.90 -11.25
C ILE A 300 12.36 -13.95 -11.35
N SER A 301 12.13 -12.63 -11.34
CA SER A 301 13.19 -11.62 -11.29
C SER A 301 14.11 -11.82 -10.08
N ASP A 302 13.56 -12.02 -8.88
CA ASP A 302 14.35 -12.31 -7.68
C ASP A 302 15.11 -13.64 -7.77
N LEU A 303 14.48 -14.69 -8.29
CA LEU A 303 15.15 -15.96 -8.51
C LEU A 303 16.33 -15.82 -9.49
N MET A 304 16.19 -15.01 -10.53
CA MET A 304 17.26 -14.74 -11.48
C MET A 304 18.41 -13.95 -10.85
N ASP A 305 18.14 -13.03 -9.92
CA ASP A 305 19.19 -12.31 -9.19
C ASP A 305 19.98 -13.24 -8.28
N ILE A 306 19.28 -14.15 -7.59
CA ILE A 306 19.90 -15.20 -6.77
C ILE A 306 20.75 -16.12 -7.64
N ALA A 307 20.24 -16.54 -8.81
CA ALA A 307 20.95 -17.40 -9.74
C ALA A 307 22.23 -16.75 -10.32
N ARG A 308 22.29 -15.41 -10.36
CA ARG A 308 23.47 -14.64 -10.78
C ARG A 308 24.48 -14.39 -9.65
N ASP A 309 24.22 -14.87 -8.43
CA ASP A 309 25.00 -14.57 -7.22
C ASP A 309 25.08 -13.05 -6.92
N GLN A 310 24.08 -12.29 -7.36
CA GLN A 310 24.02 -10.82 -7.17
C GLN A 310 23.36 -10.43 -5.83
N VAL A 311 22.67 -11.36 -5.17
CA VAL A 311 21.98 -11.11 -3.89
C VAL A 311 22.87 -11.54 -2.72
N LYS A 312 23.82 -10.68 -2.37
CA LYS A 312 24.54 -10.71 -1.07
C LYS A 312 24.34 -9.45 -0.23
N ALA A 313 23.46 -8.55 -0.69
CA ALA A 313 23.13 -7.33 0.02
C ALA A 313 22.24 -7.63 1.25
N PRO A 314 22.29 -6.79 2.29
CA PRO A 314 21.37 -6.87 3.42
C PRO A 314 19.92 -6.93 2.94
N MET A 315 19.08 -7.70 3.66
CA MET A 315 17.68 -7.90 3.30
C MET A 315 16.98 -6.56 3.09
N LEU A 316 17.07 -5.62 4.03
CA LEU A 316 16.42 -4.31 3.93
C LEU A 316 17.27 -3.22 3.25
N GLY A 317 18.44 -3.56 2.70
CA GLY A 317 19.32 -2.61 1.99
C GLY A 317 20.31 -1.85 2.88
N PHE A 318 20.30 -2.06 4.20
CA PHE A 318 21.19 -1.36 5.13
C PHE A 318 22.16 -2.31 5.84
N VAL A 319 23.45 -1.99 5.81
CA VAL A 319 24.46 -2.64 6.68
C VAL A 319 24.46 -1.98 8.07
N ASN A 320 24.26 -0.66 8.10
CA ASN A 320 24.23 0.16 9.32
C ASN A 320 22.90 0.91 9.42
N THR A 321 22.48 1.22 10.64
CA THR A 321 21.19 1.89 10.90
C THR A 321 21.26 3.39 10.62
N LEU A 322 20.23 3.92 9.94
CA LEU A 322 19.96 5.35 9.87
C LEU A 322 19.03 5.74 11.03
N GLU A 323 19.28 6.88 11.68
CA GLU A 323 18.53 7.30 12.88
C GLU A 323 17.21 8.02 12.56
N TYR A 324 16.35 7.40 11.75
CA TYR A 324 14.98 7.89 11.57
C TYR A 324 14.07 7.44 12.70
N LYS A 325 13.20 8.34 13.17
CA LYS A 325 12.16 8.06 14.17
C LYS A 325 10.78 8.17 13.54
N LEU A 326 9.81 7.45 14.08
CA LEU A 326 8.41 7.62 13.64
C LEU A 326 7.89 8.99 14.14
N LEU A 327 7.25 9.75 13.25
CA LEU A 327 6.52 10.97 13.60
C LEU A 327 5.20 10.60 14.28
N SER A 328 4.83 11.32 15.35
CA SER A 328 3.49 11.16 15.94
C SER A 328 2.41 11.54 14.93
N LYS A 329 1.27 10.83 14.95
CA LYS A 329 0.10 11.12 14.11
C LYS A 329 -0.40 12.56 14.32
N ASP A 330 -0.29 13.08 15.54
CA ASP A 330 -0.69 14.45 15.90
C ASP A 330 0.22 15.54 15.32
N GLU A 331 1.44 15.17 14.93
CA GLU A 331 2.44 16.07 14.36
C GLU A 331 2.40 16.12 12.82
N ILE A 332 1.50 15.36 12.19
CA ILE A 332 1.22 15.46 10.74
C ILE A 332 0.82 16.90 10.43
N TYR A 333 1.45 17.48 9.40
CA TYR A 333 1.28 18.87 9.01
C TYR A 333 0.96 18.95 7.52
N THR A 334 -0.33 19.16 7.21
CA THR A 334 -0.85 19.14 5.84
C THR A 334 -2.09 20.03 5.71
N LYS A 335 -2.70 20.06 4.52
CA LYS A 335 -3.99 20.71 4.27
C LYS A 335 -5.14 19.72 4.50
N TYR A 336 -6.30 20.22 4.87
CA TYR A 336 -7.46 19.40 5.20
C TYR A 336 -8.71 19.88 4.46
N TYR A 337 -9.52 18.93 4.02
CA TYR A 337 -10.90 19.10 3.61
C TYR A 337 -11.82 18.72 4.77
N LEU A 338 -12.87 19.50 5.00
CA LEU A 338 -13.89 19.24 6.01
C LEU A 338 -15.27 19.25 5.37
N ARG A 339 -16.07 18.21 5.64
CA ARG A 339 -17.50 18.15 5.30
C ARG A 339 -18.33 18.18 6.57
N VAL A 340 -19.19 19.19 6.69
CA VAL A 340 -19.98 19.45 7.90
C VAL A 340 -21.45 19.64 7.52
N LYS A 341 -22.33 18.76 8.02
CA LYS A 341 -23.78 18.89 7.85
C LYS A 341 -24.38 19.65 9.03
N VAL A 342 -25.05 20.76 8.74
CA VAL A 342 -25.52 21.73 9.73
C VAL A 342 -26.99 22.08 9.56
N GLU A 343 -27.63 22.61 10.60
CA GLU A 343 -28.90 23.32 10.45
C GLU A 343 -28.74 24.50 9.50
N ASP A 344 -29.74 24.78 8.67
CA ASP A 344 -29.71 25.96 7.82
C ASP A 344 -30.30 27.17 8.56
N LYS A 345 -29.46 27.81 9.38
CA LYS A 345 -29.81 29.02 10.14
C LYS A 345 -28.73 30.09 10.03
N ILE A 346 -29.16 31.34 10.10
CA ILE A 346 -28.27 32.51 10.10
C ILE A 346 -27.25 32.39 11.24
N GLY A 347 -26.00 32.76 10.95
CA GLY A 347 -24.91 32.81 11.93
C GLY A 347 -24.15 31.49 12.13
N ILE A 348 -24.62 30.36 11.59
CA ILE A 348 -23.92 29.07 11.75
C ILE A 348 -22.55 29.09 11.08
N LEU A 349 -22.43 29.62 9.87
CA LEU A 349 -21.13 29.76 9.20
C LEU A 349 -20.15 30.58 10.05
N SER A 350 -20.59 31.74 10.57
CA SER A 350 -19.77 32.59 11.43
C SER A 350 -19.30 31.87 12.70
N LYS A 351 -20.15 31.02 13.31
CA LYS A 351 -19.76 30.22 14.47
C LYS A 351 -18.68 29.21 14.10
N ILE A 352 -18.83 28.51 12.98
CA ILE A 352 -17.84 27.52 12.53
C ILE A 352 -16.50 28.19 12.22
N THR A 353 -16.50 29.30 11.48
CA THR A 353 -15.26 30.00 11.14
C THR A 353 -14.58 30.59 12.39
N GLN A 354 -15.35 31.04 13.38
CA GLN A 354 -14.83 31.44 14.68
C GLN A 354 -14.14 30.27 15.39
N LEU A 355 -14.80 29.10 15.48
CA LEU A 355 -14.22 27.90 16.09
C LEU A 355 -12.94 27.45 15.36
N MET A 356 -12.88 27.56 14.03
CA MET A 356 -11.67 27.29 13.25
C MET A 356 -10.53 28.26 13.63
N SER A 357 -10.84 29.56 13.71
CA SER A 357 -9.89 30.60 14.11
C SER A 357 -9.33 30.39 15.53
N GLU A 358 -10.21 30.08 16.50
CA GLU A 358 -9.83 29.76 17.89
C GLU A 358 -8.91 28.54 18.00
N ASN A 359 -8.93 27.67 16.99
CA ASN A 359 -8.07 26.48 16.86
C ASN A 359 -6.83 26.71 15.97
N ASN A 360 -6.55 27.96 15.58
CA ASN A 360 -5.47 28.34 14.66
C ASN A 360 -5.56 27.64 13.31
N ILE A 361 -6.78 27.48 12.78
CA ILE A 361 -7.03 26.89 11.47
C ILE A 361 -7.47 28.00 10.51
N SER A 362 -6.66 28.24 9.49
CA SER A 362 -6.99 29.19 8.43
C SER A 362 -7.70 28.46 7.28
N ILE A 363 -8.76 29.10 6.77
CA ILE A 363 -9.59 28.58 5.67
C ILE A 363 -8.97 29.03 4.35
N ASP A 364 -8.81 28.07 3.45
CA ASP A 364 -8.29 28.27 2.09
C ASP A 364 -9.45 28.46 1.10
N SER A 365 -10.45 27.56 1.15
CA SER A 365 -11.67 27.65 0.33
C SER A 365 -12.90 27.21 1.12
N PHE A 366 -14.08 27.70 0.70
CA PHE A 366 -15.37 27.36 1.27
C PHE A 366 -16.42 27.17 0.17
N LEU A 367 -17.27 26.16 0.33
CA LEU A 367 -18.45 25.96 -0.50
C LEU A 367 -19.64 25.58 0.38
N GLN A 368 -20.78 26.23 0.16
CA GLN A 368 -22.08 25.78 0.65
C GLN A 368 -22.91 25.35 -0.54
N LYS A 369 -23.31 24.06 -0.56
CA LYS A 369 -24.17 23.57 -1.63
C LYS A 369 -25.61 24.04 -1.40
N PRO A 370 -26.32 24.50 -2.45
CA PRO A 370 -27.75 24.77 -2.35
C PRO A 370 -28.52 23.53 -1.89
N LYS A 371 -29.59 23.75 -1.12
CA LYS A 371 -30.47 22.68 -0.67
C LYS A 371 -31.02 21.87 -1.85
N LYS A 372 -31.16 20.56 -1.65
CA LYS A 372 -32.05 19.74 -2.47
C LYS A 372 -33.32 19.50 -1.66
N ASN A 373 -34.46 19.96 -2.19
CA ASN A 373 -35.78 19.91 -1.53
C ASN A 373 -35.82 20.68 -0.18
N ASP A 374 -37.01 20.78 0.44
CA ASP A 374 -37.29 21.47 1.72
C ASP A 374 -36.53 20.90 2.96
N GLU A 375 -35.27 20.49 2.80
CA GLU A 375 -34.41 20.11 3.91
C GLU A 375 -34.09 21.34 4.78
N ASN A 376 -34.21 21.19 6.10
CA ASN A 376 -33.80 22.21 7.07
C ASN A 376 -32.27 22.23 7.31
N TYR A 377 -31.50 21.65 6.40
CA TYR A 377 -30.08 21.39 6.57
C TYR A 377 -29.28 21.88 5.36
N SER A 378 -28.03 22.25 5.62
CA SER A 378 -27.04 22.62 4.62
C SER A 378 -25.78 21.78 4.82
N THR A 379 -25.07 21.47 3.73
CA THR A 379 -23.74 20.85 3.80
C THR A 379 -22.71 21.91 3.46
N LEU A 380 -21.78 22.12 4.39
CA LEU A 380 -20.68 23.04 4.27
C LEU A 380 -19.40 22.26 4.01
N PHE A 381 -18.60 22.77 3.07
CA PHE A 381 -17.31 22.24 2.71
C PHE A 381 -16.25 23.30 2.95
N PHE A 382 -15.13 22.91 3.56
CA PHE A 382 -14.00 23.79 3.81
C PHE A 382 -12.72 23.10 3.36
N THR A 383 -11.78 23.85 2.79
CA THR A 383 -10.36 23.46 2.75
C THR A 383 -9.57 24.38 3.67
N THR A 384 -8.46 23.89 4.19
CA THR A 384 -7.58 24.66 5.07
C THR A 384 -6.25 24.97 4.39
N HIS A 385 -5.57 26.02 4.84
CA HIS A 385 -4.13 26.11 4.68
C HIS A 385 -3.43 25.03 5.53
N LEU A 386 -2.10 24.95 5.45
CA LEU A 386 -1.32 23.97 6.22
C LEU A 386 -1.54 24.14 7.72
N THR A 387 -1.94 23.06 8.40
CA THR A 387 -2.13 23.03 9.84
C THR A 387 -1.77 21.66 10.41
N TYR A 388 -1.63 21.58 11.73
CA TYR A 388 -1.37 20.31 12.40
C TYR A 388 -2.65 19.50 12.55
N GLU A 389 -2.53 18.19 12.42
CA GLU A 389 -3.66 17.28 12.56
C GLU A 389 -4.39 17.41 13.90
N LYS A 390 -3.63 17.56 14.99
CA LYS A 390 -4.19 17.76 16.33
C LYS A 390 -5.17 18.95 16.39
N SER A 391 -4.91 20.01 15.63
CA SER A 391 -5.81 21.18 15.58
C SER A 391 -7.13 20.82 14.90
N ILE A 392 -7.07 20.07 13.80
CA ILE A 392 -8.26 19.57 13.10
C ILE A 392 -9.04 18.61 13.99
N GLN A 393 -8.38 17.65 14.64
CA GLN A 393 -9.05 16.69 15.53
C GLN A 393 -9.75 17.42 16.69
N ASN A 394 -9.09 18.40 17.32
CA ASN A 394 -9.70 19.21 18.36
C ASN A 394 -10.93 19.97 17.86
N LEU A 395 -10.86 20.58 16.67
CA LEU A 395 -12.01 21.22 16.03
C LEU A 395 -13.15 20.22 15.81
N LEU A 396 -12.87 19.02 15.30
CA LEU A 396 -13.90 17.99 15.06
C LEU A 396 -14.60 17.57 16.37
N GLU A 397 -13.86 17.44 17.47
CA GLU A 397 -14.44 17.16 18.79
C GLU A 397 -15.34 18.29 19.29
N ILE A 398 -14.92 19.55 19.10
CA ILE A 398 -15.71 20.73 19.48
C ILE A 398 -16.99 20.80 18.64
N LEU A 399 -16.88 20.60 17.32
CA LEU A 399 -18.02 20.62 16.40
C LEU A 399 -19.04 19.53 16.76
N ARG A 400 -18.59 18.31 17.08
CA ARG A 400 -19.49 17.20 17.48
C ARG A 400 -20.38 17.51 18.69
N LYS A 401 -19.97 18.46 19.53
CA LYS A 401 -20.72 18.88 20.73
C LYS A 401 -21.72 20.02 20.47
N GLN A 402 -21.75 20.58 19.26
CA GLN A 402 -22.63 21.69 18.94
C GLN A 402 -24.00 21.20 18.45
N ASP A 403 -25.09 21.76 18.98
CA ASP A 403 -26.46 21.36 18.65
C ASP A 403 -26.84 21.54 17.17
N PHE A 404 -26.14 22.47 16.49
CA PHE A 404 -26.36 22.75 15.07
C PHE A 404 -25.68 21.75 14.13
N ILE A 405 -24.83 20.85 14.63
CA ILE A 405 -24.21 19.77 13.84
C ILE A 405 -25.14 18.56 13.83
N LYS A 406 -25.41 17.99 12.65
CA LYS A 406 -26.41 16.92 12.48
C LYS A 406 -25.86 15.56 12.15
N THR A 407 -24.64 15.51 11.64
CA THR A 407 -23.92 14.26 11.41
C THR A 407 -22.49 14.40 11.90
N LYS A 408 -21.82 13.27 12.15
CA LYS A 408 -20.38 13.27 12.43
C LYS A 408 -19.66 14.08 11.34
N PRO A 409 -18.93 15.16 11.70
CA PRO A 409 -18.12 15.88 10.72
C PRO A 409 -17.06 14.95 10.13
N PHE A 410 -16.88 15.03 8.82
CA PHE A 410 -15.93 14.23 8.07
C PHE A 410 -14.72 15.08 7.68
N MET A 411 -13.54 14.48 7.67
CA MET A 411 -12.31 15.12 7.23
C MET A 411 -11.55 14.25 6.24
N MET A 412 -10.81 14.88 5.34
CA MET A 412 -9.87 14.23 4.45
C MET A 412 -8.62 15.10 4.32
N ARG A 413 -7.44 14.49 4.12
CA ARG A 413 -6.19 15.23 3.92
C ARG A 413 -6.04 15.61 2.44
N ILE A 414 -5.29 16.67 2.16
CA ILE A 414 -5.00 17.18 0.81
C ILE A 414 -3.47 17.23 0.64
N GLU A 415 -2.93 16.65 -0.43
CA GLU A 415 -1.48 16.43 -0.63
C GLU A 415 -0.89 16.87 -1.96
#